data_AF-A0A953EPB3-F1
#
_entry.id   AF-A0A953EPB3-F1
#
_cell.length_a   1.000
_cell.length_b   1.000
_cell.length_c   1.000
_cell.angle_alpha   90.00
_cell.angle_beta   90.00
_cell.angle_gamma   90.00
#
_symmetry.space_group_name_H-M   'P 1'
#
loop_
_entity.id
_entity.type
_entity.pdbx_description
1 polymer ?
#
loop_
_entity_poly.entity_id
_entity_poly.type
_entity_poly.pdbx_seq_one_letter_code
_entity_poly.pdbx_strand_id
1 'polypeptide(L)'
;MFRVVATCRRRSRRTGRPERGAALAEFALAFPILILLMMGVIDFGVNYGNKVQTSHAAREGARAGSVGNIGVDSSCNMIGTPSSLLTRQLICLTKTRAHMDATDVRVRITYMDADGRYTTDFSDATRRLNQYSIMVCVSSRAYSLSGMLTPYFNGKFHHSRAVIKTALTPWSTNIVGLGTVYSFVPPYTEPPFTGDSWSWCRSDDPSGDVF
;
A
#
# COMPACT_ATOMS: atom_id res chain seq x y z
N MET A 1 81.74 42.75 46.67
CA MET A 1 80.88 42.99 45.48
C MET A 1 80.42 41.62 44.97
N PHE A 2 79.20 41.52 44.42
CA PHE A 2 78.47 40.32 43.94
C PHE A 2 77.48 39.67 44.92
N ARG A 3 76.23 40.14 44.87
CA ARG A 3 75.03 39.37 45.25
C ARG A 3 74.45 38.79 43.96
N VAL A 4 74.38 37.46 43.88
CA VAL A 4 73.72 36.73 42.78
C VAL A 4 72.20 36.80 43.02
N VAL A 5 71.46 37.39 42.07
CA VAL A 5 70.00 37.42 42.08
C VAL A 5 69.49 36.14 41.41
N ALA A 6 68.89 35.24 42.19
CA ALA A 6 68.21 34.07 41.65
C ALA A 6 66.86 34.49 41.04
N THR A 7 66.78 34.53 39.71
CA THR A 7 65.51 34.73 39.00
C THR A 7 64.73 33.42 38.99
N CYS A 8 63.75 33.30 39.88
CA CYS A 8 62.79 32.20 39.86
C CYS A 8 61.83 32.39 38.68
N ARG A 9 62.18 31.84 37.52
CA ARG A 9 61.32 31.84 36.33
C ARG A 9 60.13 30.91 36.61
N ARG A 10 58.98 31.48 37.02
CA ARG A 10 57.71 30.75 37.11
C ARG A 10 57.41 30.12 35.75
N ARG A 11 57.67 28.81 35.62
CA ARG A 11 57.12 28.00 34.54
C ARG A 11 55.61 28.05 34.69
N SER A 12 54.96 28.81 33.81
CA SER A 12 53.53 28.69 33.56
C SER A 12 53.25 27.22 33.23
N ARG A 13 52.63 26.51 34.17
CA ARG A 13 52.05 25.19 33.90
C ARG A 13 50.93 25.45 32.91
N ARG A 14 51.20 25.22 31.62
CA ARG A 14 50.15 24.91 30.66
C ARG A 14 49.49 23.64 31.16
N THR A 15 48.39 23.81 31.89
CA THR A 15 47.45 22.76 32.22
C THR A 15 46.95 22.20 30.89
N GLY A 16 47.42 21.01 30.54
CA GLY A 16 46.94 20.29 29.36
C GLY A 16 45.43 20.19 29.44
N ARG A 17 44.74 20.79 28.47
CA ARG A 17 43.30 20.63 28.32
C ARG A 17 43.02 19.13 28.18
N PRO A 18 42.14 18.54 29.00
CA PRO A 18 41.81 17.14 28.84
C PRO A 18 41.02 16.97 27.54
N GLU A 19 41.66 16.40 26.51
CA GLU A 19 41.06 16.04 25.23
C GLU A 19 39.88 15.05 25.37
N ARG A 20 39.72 14.45 26.56
CA ARG A 20 38.61 13.55 26.92
C ARG A 20 37.21 14.21 26.82
N GLY A 21 37.11 15.53 26.92
CA GLY A 21 35.83 16.23 26.76
C GLY A 21 35.44 16.53 25.31
N ALA A 22 36.42 16.57 24.40
CA ALA A 22 36.20 16.94 22.99
C ALA A 22 35.46 15.83 22.23
N ALA A 23 35.84 14.56 22.43
CA ALA A 23 35.18 13.42 21.79
C ALA A 23 33.69 13.29 22.18
N LEU A 24 33.34 13.65 23.42
CA LEU A 24 31.95 13.62 23.89
C LEU A 24 31.12 14.73 23.24
N ALA A 25 31.72 15.90 22.99
CA ALA A 25 31.09 17.00 22.27
C ALA A 25 30.93 16.70 20.77
N GLU A 26 31.90 16.05 20.14
CA GLU A 26 31.81 15.60 18.74
C GLU A 26 30.69 14.58 18.54
N PHE A 27 30.58 13.60 19.46
CA PHE A 27 29.49 12.64 19.43
C PHE A 27 28.13 13.30 19.66
N ALA A 28 28.03 14.25 20.60
CA ALA A 28 26.79 14.98 20.86
C ALA A 28 26.28 15.77 19.64
N LEU A 29 27.18 16.20 18.74
CA LEU A 29 26.80 16.87 17.49
C LEU A 29 26.42 15.88 16.37
N ALA A 30 27.09 14.72 16.28
CA ALA A 30 26.79 13.71 15.26
C ALA A 30 25.54 12.88 15.57
N PHE A 31 25.28 12.60 16.85
CA PHE A 31 24.17 11.78 17.31
C PHE A 31 22.77 12.23 16.84
N PRO A 32 22.37 13.52 16.91
CA PRO A 32 21.05 13.95 16.43
C PRO A 32 20.88 13.73 14.93
N ILE A 33 21.94 13.90 14.13
CA ILE A 33 21.92 13.65 12.69
C ILE A 33 21.76 12.15 12.41
N LEU A 34 22.47 11.31 13.18
CA LEU A 34 22.36 9.85 13.08
C LEU A 34 20.93 9.37 13.39
N ILE A 35 20.31 9.88 14.46
CA ILE A 35 18.92 9.54 14.82
C ILE A 35 17.96 9.95 13.71
N LEU A 36 18.11 11.18 13.18
CA LEU A 36 17.26 11.67 12.10
C LEU A 36 17.36 10.73 10.87
N LEU A 37 18.57 10.32 10.51
CA LEU A 37 18.80 9.40 9.40
C LEU A 37 18.19 8.02 9.68
N MET A 38 18.35 7.47 10.88
CA MET A 38 17.75 6.18 11.26
C MET A 38 16.22 6.23 11.18
N MET A 39 15.59 7.28 11.74
CA MET A 39 14.13 7.44 11.67
C MET A 39 13.65 7.57 10.22
N GLY A 40 14.40 8.28 9.38
CA GLY A 40 14.11 8.37 7.94
C GLY A 40 14.14 7.01 7.24
N VAL A 41 15.15 6.18 7.52
CA VAL A 41 15.25 4.83 6.94
C VAL A 41 14.12 3.91 7.44
N ILE A 42 13.76 3.99 8.73
CA ILE A 42 12.67 3.19 9.30
C ILE A 42 11.33 3.52 8.63
N ASP A 43 10.98 4.82 8.56
CA ASP A 43 9.72 5.24 7.95
C ASP A 43 9.66 4.91 6.45
N PHE A 44 10.79 5.07 5.74
CA PHE A 44 10.88 4.67 4.35
C PHE A 44 10.68 3.15 4.18
N GLY A 45 11.32 2.34 5.03
CA GLY A 45 11.20 0.89 5.01
C GLY A 45 9.75 0.41 5.21
N VAL A 46 9.03 0.99 6.18
CA VAL A 46 7.61 0.68 6.42
C VAL A 46 6.75 1.05 5.22
N ASN A 47 6.91 2.25 4.68
CA ASN A 47 6.12 2.69 3.52
C ASN A 47 6.39 1.86 2.26
N TYR A 48 7.65 1.47 2.05
CA TYR A 48 8.02 0.56 0.96
C TYR A 48 7.39 -0.82 1.17
N GLY A 49 7.43 -1.35 2.40
CA GLY A 49 6.76 -2.59 2.77
C GLY A 49 5.26 -2.52 2.49
N ASN A 50 4.60 -1.44 2.89
CA ASN A 50 3.18 -1.22 2.62
C ASN A 50 2.87 -1.23 1.13
N LYS A 51 3.70 -0.58 0.30
CA LYS A 51 3.57 -0.62 -1.16
C LYS A 51 3.66 -2.03 -1.75
N VAL A 52 4.53 -2.87 -1.21
CA VAL A 52 4.64 -4.28 -1.63
C VAL A 52 3.40 -5.06 -1.19
N GLN A 53 2.94 -4.88 0.05
CA GLN A 53 1.77 -5.57 0.58
C GLN A 53 0.47 -5.18 -0.13
N THR A 54 0.29 -3.90 -0.52
CA THR A 54 -0.87 -3.50 -1.33
C THR A 54 -0.88 -4.18 -2.69
N SER A 55 0.28 -4.42 -3.29
CA SER A 55 0.39 -5.17 -4.54
C SER A 55 0.06 -6.64 -4.38
N HIS A 56 0.55 -7.27 -3.32
CA HIS A 56 0.17 -8.64 -2.98
C HIS A 56 -1.33 -8.77 -2.73
N ALA A 57 -1.91 -7.86 -1.94
CA ALA A 57 -3.35 -7.82 -1.67
C ALA A 57 -4.18 -7.69 -2.95
N ALA A 58 -3.82 -6.78 -3.84
CA ALA A 58 -4.51 -6.59 -5.12
C ALA A 58 -4.50 -7.87 -5.96
N ARG A 59 -3.34 -8.53 -6.08
CA ARG A 59 -3.18 -9.77 -6.85
C ARG A 59 -3.98 -10.92 -6.26
N GLU A 60 -3.94 -11.08 -4.94
CA GLU A 60 -4.69 -12.15 -4.27
C GLU A 60 -6.20 -11.90 -4.34
N GLY A 61 -6.64 -10.65 -4.22
CA GLY A 61 -8.04 -10.26 -4.44
C GLY A 61 -8.49 -10.56 -5.88
N ALA A 62 -7.70 -10.18 -6.88
CA ALA A 62 -8.00 -10.50 -8.27
C ALA A 62 -8.07 -12.02 -8.49
N ARG A 63 -7.15 -12.79 -7.88
CA ARG A 63 -7.11 -14.25 -8.04
C ARG A 63 -8.32 -14.90 -7.41
N ALA A 64 -8.62 -14.57 -6.16
CA ALA A 64 -9.79 -15.06 -5.45
C ALA A 64 -11.09 -14.72 -6.18
N GLY A 65 -11.22 -13.47 -6.65
CA GLY A 65 -12.38 -13.01 -7.41
C GLY A 65 -12.54 -13.70 -8.77
N SER A 66 -11.45 -14.08 -9.43
CA SER A 66 -11.50 -14.78 -10.73
C SER A 66 -12.05 -16.20 -10.67
N VAL A 67 -11.89 -16.89 -9.53
CA VAL A 67 -12.28 -18.30 -9.35
C VAL A 67 -13.43 -18.48 -8.36
N GLY A 68 -13.92 -17.40 -7.75
CA GLY A 68 -14.98 -17.44 -6.74
C GLY A 68 -14.55 -17.95 -5.36
N ASN A 69 -13.24 -18.09 -5.09
CA ASN A 69 -12.73 -18.53 -3.78
C ASN A 69 -12.39 -17.31 -2.90
N ILE A 70 -13.44 -16.59 -2.50
CA ILE A 70 -13.34 -15.25 -1.89
C ILE A 70 -13.41 -15.23 -0.36
N GLY A 71 -13.28 -16.41 0.28
CA GLY A 71 -13.42 -16.55 1.73
C GLY A 71 -14.85 -16.33 2.22
N VAL A 72 -15.04 -16.40 3.54
CA VAL A 72 -16.36 -16.26 4.18
C VAL A 72 -16.49 -15.04 5.09
N ASP A 73 -15.37 -14.41 5.43
CA ASP A 73 -15.35 -13.26 6.34
C ASP A 73 -15.93 -12.02 5.66
N SER A 74 -16.93 -11.41 6.30
CA SER A 74 -17.58 -10.17 5.84
C SER A 74 -17.60 -9.07 6.91
N SER A 75 -16.78 -9.23 7.96
CA SER A 75 -16.78 -8.40 9.17
C SER A 75 -15.79 -7.24 9.15
N CYS A 76 -14.97 -7.12 8.11
CA CYS A 76 -13.99 -6.05 8.00
C CYS A 76 -14.62 -4.65 7.94
N ASN A 77 -13.86 -3.64 8.37
CA ASN A 77 -14.26 -2.25 8.24
C ASN A 77 -14.27 -1.83 6.75
N MET A 78 -15.42 -1.42 6.25
CA MET A 78 -15.62 -0.94 4.88
C MET A 78 -16.41 0.36 4.90
N ILE A 79 -16.05 1.27 4.00
CA ILE A 79 -16.84 2.49 3.79
C ILE A 79 -17.79 2.25 2.63
N GLY A 80 -19.07 2.47 2.88
CA GLY A 80 -20.15 2.14 1.97
C GLY A 80 -20.67 0.70 2.14
N THR A 81 -21.85 0.44 1.59
CA THR A 81 -22.54 -0.85 1.73
C THR A 81 -22.68 -1.51 0.36
N PRO A 82 -21.87 -2.54 0.05
CA PRO A 82 -22.11 -3.34 -1.14
C PRO A 82 -23.46 -4.06 -1.01
N SER A 83 -24.22 -4.13 -2.10
CA SER A 83 -25.49 -4.86 -2.15
C SER A 83 -25.32 -6.38 -2.11
N SER A 84 -24.10 -6.89 -2.32
CA SER A 84 -23.81 -8.32 -2.36
C SER A 84 -22.86 -8.77 -1.24
N LEU A 85 -23.14 -9.92 -0.65
CA LEU A 85 -22.27 -10.55 0.35
C LEU A 85 -20.92 -10.96 -0.25
N LEU A 86 -20.91 -11.42 -1.50
CA LEU A 86 -19.69 -11.83 -2.21
C LEU A 86 -18.71 -10.66 -2.37
N THR A 87 -19.23 -9.47 -2.70
CA THR A 87 -18.41 -8.25 -2.79
C THR A 87 -17.81 -7.90 -1.43
N ARG A 88 -18.61 -7.99 -0.36
CA ARG A 88 -18.12 -7.75 1.01
C ARG A 88 -17.00 -8.73 1.38
N GLN A 89 -17.18 -10.01 1.09
CA GLN A 89 -16.21 -11.05 1.39
C GLN A 89 -14.89 -10.83 0.62
N LEU A 90 -14.97 -10.51 -0.67
CA LEU A 90 -13.78 -10.25 -1.46
C LEU A 90 -13.02 -9.00 -0.99
N ILE A 91 -13.72 -7.93 -0.61
CA ILE A 91 -13.08 -6.74 -0.05
C ILE A 91 -12.40 -7.07 1.28
N CYS A 92 -13.06 -7.81 2.17
CA CYS A 92 -12.46 -8.23 3.44
C CYS A 92 -11.24 -9.13 3.25
N LEU A 93 -11.31 -10.08 2.32
CA LEU A 93 -10.14 -10.87 1.93
C LEU A 93 -9.00 -9.97 1.44
N THR A 94 -9.28 -9.02 0.56
CA THR A 94 -8.25 -8.10 0.03
C THR A 94 -7.63 -7.25 1.14
N LYS A 95 -8.45 -6.71 2.05
CA LYS A 95 -7.97 -5.89 3.18
C LYS A 95 -7.14 -6.68 4.18
N THR A 96 -7.54 -7.90 4.52
CA THR A 96 -6.78 -8.76 5.43
C THR A 96 -5.42 -9.17 4.84
N ARG A 97 -5.32 -9.33 3.53
CA ARG A 97 -4.06 -9.62 2.81
C ARG A 97 -3.13 -8.41 2.69
N ALA A 98 -3.62 -7.20 2.90
CA ALA A 98 -2.78 -6.01 2.92
C ALA A 98 -1.94 -5.90 4.20
N HIS A 99 -2.25 -6.67 5.26
CA HIS A 99 -1.58 -6.62 6.55
C HIS A 99 -1.48 -5.20 7.15
N MET A 100 -2.49 -4.39 6.86
CA MET A 100 -2.67 -3.02 7.35
C MET A 100 -4.05 -2.91 8.02
N ASP A 101 -4.27 -1.84 8.77
CA ASP A 101 -5.59 -1.53 9.30
C ASP A 101 -6.60 -1.40 8.12
N ALA A 102 -7.76 -2.03 8.25
CA ALA A 102 -8.83 -1.98 7.25
C ALA A 102 -9.34 -0.55 6.97
N THR A 103 -9.16 0.37 7.92
CA THR A 103 -9.46 1.80 7.77
C THR A 103 -8.51 2.51 6.81
N ASP A 104 -7.27 2.06 6.70
CA ASP A 104 -6.21 2.62 5.87
C ASP A 104 -6.09 1.96 4.50
N VAL A 105 -7.00 1.05 4.17
CA VAL A 105 -7.07 0.39 2.87
C VAL A 105 -8.44 0.59 2.22
N ARG A 106 -8.45 0.95 0.94
CA ARG A 106 -9.65 1.04 0.09
C ARG A 106 -9.47 0.15 -1.13
N VAL A 107 -10.55 -0.50 -1.53
CA VAL A 107 -10.57 -1.48 -2.62
C VAL A 107 -11.61 -1.09 -3.66
N ARG A 108 -11.26 -1.29 -4.92
CA ARG A 108 -12.14 -1.16 -6.08
C ARG A 108 -12.04 -2.40 -6.94
N ILE A 109 -13.19 -2.97 -7.28
CA ILE A 109 -13.33 -4.19 -8.09
C ILE A 109 -14.12 -3.83 -9.34
N THR A 110 -13.55 -4.12 -10.50
CA THR A 110 -14.17 -3.89 -11.81
C THR A 110 -13.84 -5.04 -12.75
N TYR A 111 -14.71 -5.29 -13.73
CA TYR A 111 -14.44 -6.24 -14.81
C TYR A 111 -14.28 -5.50 -16.13
N MET A 112 -13.47 -6.06 -17.01
CA MET A 112 -13.28 -5.55 -18.36
C MET A 112 -13.51 -6.69 -19.36
N ASP A 113 -14.09 -6.34 -20.50
CA ASP A 113 -14.18 -7.23 -21.65
C ASP A 113 -12.87 -7.22 -22.47
N ALA A 114 -12.84 -8.03 -23.53
CA ALA A 114 -11.74 -8.15 -24.48
C ALA A 114 -11.29 -6.85 -25.14
N ASP A 115 -12.20 -5.88 -25.24
CA ASP A 115 -11.94 -4.58 -25.83
C ASP A 115 -11.53 -3.55 -24.77
N GLY A 116 -11.38 -3.96 -23.51
CA GLY A 116 -11.05 -3.07 -22.39
C GLY A 116 -12.19 -2.30 -21.79
N ARG A 117 -13.42 -2.56 -22.21
CA ARG A 117 -14.58 -1.82 -21.70
C ARG A 117 -15.00 -2.38 -20.37
N TYR A 118 -15.24 -1.49 -19.42
CA TYR A 118 -15.82 -1.87 -18.14
C TYR A 118 -17.22 -2.45 -18.35
N THR A 119 -17.40 -3.70 -17.97
CA THR A 119 -18.67 -4.40 -18.12
C THR A 119 -19.10 -5.02 -16.80
N THR A 120 -20.41 -5.12 -16.62
CA THR A 120 -21.04 -5.89 -15.55
C THR A 120 -21.97 -6.95 -16.12
N ASP A 121 -22.03 -7.05 -17.45
CA ASP A 121 -22.91 -7.93 -18.19
C ASP A 121 -22.09 -9.06 -18.84
N PHE A 122 -22.41 -10.27 -18.39
CA PHE A 122 -21.79 -11.51 -18.84
C PHE A 122 -22.71 -12.32 -19.74
N SER A 123 -23.89 -11.79 -20.12
CA SER A 123 -24.93 -12.51 -20.88
C SER A 123 -24.59 -12.70 -22.37
N ASP A 124 -23.72 -11.85 -22.93
CA ASP A 124 -23.28 -11.93 -24.32
C ASP A 124 -22.31 -13.11 -24.55
N ALA A 125 -22.73 -14.10 -25.34
CA ALA A 125 -21.95 -15.28 -25.64
C ALA A 125 -20.70 -14.99 -26.49
N THR A 126 -20.71 -13.93 -27.30
CA THR A 126 -19.58 -13.56 -28.18
C THR A 126 -18.41 -13.00 -27.35
N ARG A 127 -18.72 -12.26 -26.30
CA ARG A 127 -17.73 -11.73 -25.34
C ARG A 127 -17.09 -12.83 -24.49
N ARG A 128 -17.80 -13.93 -24.22
CA ARG A 128 -17.24 -15.08 -23.47
C ARG A 128 -16.12 -15.78 -24.20
N LEU A 129 -16.15 -15.80 -25.53
CA LEU A 129 -15.07 -16.37 -26.35
C LEU A 129 -13.79 -15.52 -26.28
N ASN A 130 -13.91 -14.22 -26.04
CA ASN A 130 -12.78 -13.30 -25.97
C ASN A 130 -12.25 -13.05 -24.54
N GLN A 131 -12.65 -13.87 -23.56
CA GLN A 131 -12.20 -13.86 -22.15
C GLN A 131 -12.47 -12.53 -21.40
N TYR A 132 -12.73 -12.63 -20.10
CA TYR A 132 -12.93 -11.45 -19.24
C TYR A 132 -11.74 -11.27 -18.31
N SER A 133 -11.42 -10.03 -17.96
CA SER A 133 -10.44 -9.74 -16.92
C SER A 133 -11.10 -9.13 -15.70
N ILE A 134 -10.65 -9.57 -14.52
CA ILE A 134 -10.98 -8.92 -13.25
C ILE A 134 -9.84 -7.98 -12.89
N MET A 135 -10.19 -6.73 -12.60
CA MET A 135 -9.29 -5.71 -12.10
C MET A 135 -9.64 -5.40 -10.65
N VAL A 136 -8.65 -5.59 -9.78
CA VAL A 136 -8.72 -5.19 -8.38
C VAL A 136 -7.67 -4.12 -8.14
N CYS A 137 -8.13 -2.97 -7.67
CA CYS A 137 -7.30 -1.86 -7.29
C CYS A 137 -7.35 -1.66 -5.79
N VAL A 138 -6.19 -1.36 -5.21
CA VAL A 138 -6.01 -1.13 -3.78
C VAL A 138 -5.32 0.21 -3.60
N SER A 139 -5.94 1.09 -2.81
CA SER A 139 -5.32 2.33 -2.31
C SER A 139 -5.05 2.14 -0.83
N SER A 140 -3.84 2.48 -0.36
CA SER A 140 -3.54 2.58 1.07
C SER A 140 -2.92 3.90 1.45
N ARG A 141 -3.07 4.30 2.72
CA ARG A 141 -2.47 5.53 3.25
C ARG A 141 -1.00 5.33 3.60
N ALA A 142 -0.18 6.31 3.26
CA ALA A 142 1.17 6.42 3.81
C ALA A 142 1.10 6.97 5.22
N TYR A 143 1.91 6.44 6.14
CA TYR A 143 2.02 6.93 7.51
C TYR A 143 3.48 6.88 8.00
N SER A 144 3.79 7.68 9.01
CA SER A 144 5.10 7.70 9.68
C SER A 144 4.95 7.01 11.04
N LEU A 145 5.82 6.05 11.32
CA LEU A 145 5.89 5.37 12.61
C LEU A 145 6.61 6.26 13.64
N SER A 146 7.65 6.97 13.19
CA SER A 146 8.44 7.87 14.05
C SER A 146 7.71 9.17 14.41
N GLY A 147 6.65 9.51 13.66
CA GLY A 147 5.95 10.79 13.75
C GLY A 147 6.71 11.97 13.13
N MET A 148 8.04 11.86 12.95
CA MET A 148 8.91 12.92 12.46
C MET A 148 8.63 13.30 11.00
N LEU A 149 8.27 12.30 10.17
CA LEU A 149 7.97 12.49 8.76
C LEU A 149 6.47 12.52 8.45
N THR A 150 5.63 12.64 9.48
CA THR A 150 4.18 12.84 9.31
C THR A 150 3.83 13.93 8.30
N PRO A 151 4.41 15.15 8.33
CA PRO A 151 4.02 16.18 7.34
C PRO A 151 4.36 15.81 5.90
N TYR A 152 5.32 14.91 5.68
CA TYR A 152 5.69 14.45 4.34
C TYR A 152 4.75 13.37 3.82
N PHE A 153 4.38 12.42 4.67
CA PHE A 153 3.52 11.29 4.30
C PHE A 153 2.02 11.59 4.42
N ASN A 154 1.64 12.65 5.16
CA ASN A 154 0.23 13.00 5.32
C ASN A 154 -0.40 13.36 3.98
N GLY A 155 -1.54 12.72 3.68
CA GLY A 155 -2.23 12.87 2.39
C GLY A 155 -1.51 12.23 1.20
N LYS A 156 -0.50 11.38 1.44
CA LYS A 156 0.10 10.53 0.39
C LYS A 156 -0.51 9.13 0.44
N PHE A 157 -0.65 8.54 -0.74
CA PHE A 157 -1.32 7.26 -0.92
C PHE A 157 -0.44 6.34 -1.78
N HIS A 158 -0.47 5.05 -1.45
CA HIS A 158 0.17 4.00 -2.23
C HIS A 158 -0.90 3.30 -3.04
N HIS A 159 -0.70 3.26 -4.35
CA HIS A 159 -1.65 2.66 -5.28
C HIS A 159 -1.07 1.39 -5.87
N SER A 160 -1.88 0.35 -5.92
CA SER A 160 -1.56 -0.85 -6.70
C SER A 160 -2.80 -1.34 -7.43
N ARG A 161 -2.58 -1.86 -8.63
CA ARG A 161 -3.59 -2.55 -9.44
C ARG A 161 -3.12 -3.95 -9.76
N ALA A 162 -4.07 -4.87 -9.83
CA ALA A 162 -3.85 -6.22 -10.35
C ALA A 162 -4.96 -6.55 -11.33
N VAL A 163 -4.58 -7.03 -12.50
CA VAL A 163 -5.47 -7.49 -13.54
C VAL A 163 -5.18 -8.97 -13.75
N ILE A 164 -6.23 -9.79 -13.72
CA ILE A 164 -6.12 -11.23 -14.00
C ILE A 164 -7.08 -11.56 -15.12
N LYS A 165 -6.54 -12.20 -16.16
CA LYS A 165 -7.30 -12.79 -17.26
C LYS A 165 -7.98 -14.04 -16.76
N THR A 166 -9.27 -14.15 -17.04
CA THR A 166 -10.09 -15.23 -16.50
C THR A 166 -10.83 -15.91 -17.66
N ALA A 167 -10.56 -17.20 -17.83
CA ALA A 167 -11.44 -18.08 -18.58
C ALA A 167 -12.61 -18.60 -17.71
N LEU A 168 -12.51 -18.37 -16.38
CA LEU A 168 -13.42 -18.90 -15.37
C LEU A 168 -14.36 -17.85 -14.78
N THR A 169 -14.28 -16.56 -15.15
CA THR A 169 -15.32 -15.61 -14.72
C THR A 169 -16.34 -15.45 -15.85
N PRO A 170 -17.65 -15.63 -15.59
CA PRO A 170 -18.27 -16.06 -14.33
C PRO A 170 -18.02 -17.55 -14.00
N TRP A 171 -17.84 -17.89 -12.72
CA TRP A 171 -17.37 -19.22 -12.28
C TRP A 171 -18.46 -20.28 -12.21
N SER A 172 -19.72 -19.88 -12.36
CA SER A 172 -20.83 -20.79 -12.51
C SER A 172 -21.94 -20.10 -13.31
N THR A 173 -22.65 -20.89 -14.11
CA THR A 173 -23.81 -20.47 -14.91
C THR A 173 -24.99 -21.38 -14.60
N ASN A 174 -26.04 -20.85 -14.00
CA ASN A 174 -27.25 -21.60 -13.66
C ASN A 174 -28.40 -21.14 -14.55
N ILE A 175 -29.11 -22.06 -15.17
CA ILE A 175 -30.32 -21.75 -15.94
C ILE A 175 -31.49 -21.79 -14.96
N VAL A 176 -32.18 -20.66 -14.78
CA VAL A 176 -33.33 -20.55 -13.87
C VAL A 176 -34.52 -20.02 -14.67
N GLY A 177 -35.48 -20.91 -14.94
CA GLY A 177 -36.61 -20.60 -15.81
C GLY A 177 -36.14 -20.30 -17.25
N LEU A 178 -36.53 -19.15 -17.80
CA LEU A 178 -36.12 -18.68 -19.14
C LEU A 178 -34.82 -17.83 -19.11
N GLY A 179 -34.20 -17.64 -17.95
CA GLY A 179 -33.02 -16.78 -17.77
C GLY A 179 -31.76 -17.56 -17.37
N THR A 180 -30.59 -16.98 -17.64
CA THR A 180 -29.30 -17.50 -17.15
C THR A 180 -28.75 -16.60 -16.04
N VAL A 181 -28.39 -17.21 -14.91
CA VAL A 181 -27.79 -16.55 -13.74
C VAL A 181 -26.30 -16.85 -13.69
N TYR A 182 -25.49 -15.80 -13.75
CA TYR A 182 -24.03 -15.87 -13.66
C TYR A 182 -23.57 -15.66 -12.22
N SER A 183 -22.73 -16.55 -11.70
CA SER A 183 -22.09 -16.38 -10.41
C SER A 183 -20.74 -15.68 -10.59
N PHE A 184 -20.65 -14.46 -10.08
CA PHE A 184 -19.44 -13.63 -10.07
C PHE A 184 -19.51 -12.68 -8.86
N VAL A 185 -18.40 -12.00 -8.52
CA VAL A 185 -18.44 -10.95 -7.50
C VAL A 185 -18.93 -9.66 -8.14
N PRO A 186 -20.06 -9.07 -7.75
CA PRO A 186 -20.49 -7.80 -8.33
C PRO A 186 -19.43 -6.70 -8.16
N PRO A 187 -19.20 -5.88 -9.20
CA PRO A 187 -18.23 -4.81 -9.15
C PRO A 187 -18.66 -3.77 -8.12
N TYR A 188 -17.69 -3.21 -7.43
CA TYR A 188 -17.93 -2.23 -6.38
C TYR A 188 -16.71 -1.35 -6.19
N THR A 189 -16.96 -0.11 -5.82
CA THR A 189 -15.92 0.88 -5.58
C THR A 189 -16.15 1.47 -4.20
N GLU A 190 -15.25 1.20 -3.25
CA GLU A 190 -15.29 1.94 -1.98
C GLU A 190 -15.02 3.43 -2.25
N PRO A 191 -15.64 4.36 -1.49
CA PRO A 191 -15.32 5.77 -1.60
C PRO A 191 -13.81 6.00 -1.39
N PRO A 192 -13.15 6.79 -2.28
CA PRO A 192 -11.74 7.07 -2.13
C PRO A 192 -11.48 7.88 -0.85
N PHE A 193 -10.24 7.90 -0.41
CA PHE A 193 -9.84 8.78 0.70
C PHE A 193 -10.02 10.25 0.32
N THR A 194 -10.19 11.11 1.32
CA THR A 194 -10.16 12.56 1.12
C THR A 194 -8.82 12.97 0.49
N GLY A 195 -8.86 13.53 -0.72
CA GLY A 195 -7.67 13.91 -1.49
C GLY A 195 -7.12 12.82 -2.42
N ASP A 196 -7.71 11.61 -2.43
CA ASP A 196 -7.43 10.55 -3.39
C ASP A 196 -8.58 10.44 -4.42
N SER A 197 -8.34 9.75 -5.54
CA SER A 197 -9.35 9.43 -6.53
C SER A 197 -9.06 8.11 -7.22
N TRP A 198 -10.08 7.40 -7.68
CA TRP A 198 -9.91 6.17 -8.45
C TRP A 198 -9.50 6.39 -9.92
N SER A 199 -9.11 7.60 -10.29
CA SER A 199 -8.77 7.95 -11.68
C SER A 199 -7.57 7.16 -12.22
N TRP A 200 -6.63 6.77 -11.34
CA TRP A 200 -5.48 5.93 -11.63
C TRP A 200 -5.81 4.44 -11.77
N CYS A 201 -6.95 3.99 -11.23
CA CYS A 201 -7.41 2.62 -11.32
C CYS A 201 -8.11 2.43 -12.67
N ARG A 202 -7.31 2.45 -13.73
CA ARG A 202 -7.70 2.11 -15.09
C ARG A 202 -6.68 1.17 -15.72
N SER A 203 -7.11 0.44 -16.74
CA SER A 203 -6.19 -0.30 -17.60
C SER A 203 -5.50 0.69 -18.53
N ASP A 204 -4.17 0.57 -18.67
CA ASP A 204 -3.37 1.41 -19.57
C ASP A 204 -3.24 0.77 -20.96
N ASP A 205 -3.36 -0.57 -21.06
CA ASP A 205 -3.36 -1.34 -22.30
C ASP A 205 -4.40 -2.47 -22.18
N PRO A 206 -5.67 -2.17 -22.50
CA PRO A 206 -6.70 -3.17 -22.39
C PRO A 206 -6.46 -4.36 -23.32
N SER A 207 -5.90 -4.16 -24.52
CA SER A 207 -5.57 -5.24 -25.44
C SER A 207 -4.50 -6.20 -24.91
N GLY A 208 -3.47 -5.67 -24.23
CA GLY A 208 -2.44 -6.45 -23.54
C GLY A 208 -2.96 -7.15 -22.28
N ASP A 209 -4.05 -6.67 -21.72
CA ASP A 209 -4.73 -7.24 -20.55
C ASP A 209 -5.73 -8.36 -20.91
N VAL A 210 -5.97 -8.69 -22.20
CA VAL A 210 -6.93 -9.76 -22.60
C VAL A 210 -6.43 -10.85 -23.56
N PHE A 211 -5.18 -10.80 -24.05
CA PHE A 211 -4.54 -11.91 -24.81
C PHE A 211 -3.46 -12.70 -24.09
#